data_AF-A0A2A4P618-F1
#
_entry.id   AF-A0A2A4P618-F1
#
_cell.length_a   1.000
_cell.length_b   1.000
_cell.length_c   1.000
_cell.angle_alpha   90.00
_cell.angle_beta   90.00
_cell.angle_gamma   90.00
#
_symmetry.space_group_name_H-M   'P 1'
#
loop_
_entity.id
_entity.type
_entity.pdbx_description
1 polymer ?
#
loop_
_entity_poly.entity_id
_entity_poly.type
_entity_poly.pdbx_seq_one_letter_code
_entity_poly.pdbx_strand_id
1 'polypeptide(L)'
;FVLRVAGNAVNEMFVGSLEYAVEHLNVRLLMILGHSQCGAVDATIKGGQPPGKIGSLVQAIKPALDRLKKQSPDWVNVVAKENVKIGVERLRTEDPILTARYEEGDIDIIGAFYDLKSGKVGLII
;
A
#
# COMPACT_ATOMS: atom_id res chain seq x y z
N PHE A 1 -14.99 4.88 -4.85
CA PHE A 1 -13.85 5.09 -5.76
C PHE A 1 -12.81 4.01 -5.47
N VAL A 2 -12.29 3.30 -6.47
CA VAL A 2 -11.38 2.14 -6.24
C VAL A 2 -10.25 2.17 -7.24
N LEU A 3 -9.02 2.09 -6.75
CA LEU A 3 -7.82 1.95 -7.55
C LEU A 3 -7.17 0.61 -7.25
N ARG A 4 -6.69 -0.11 -8.28
CA ARG A 4 -6.06 -1.42 -8.12
C ARG A 4 -4.84 -1.54 -9.03
N VAL A 5 -3.70 -1.76 -8.42
CA VAL A 5 -2.43 -2.11 -9.08
C VAL A 5 -1.78 -3.27 -8.33
N ALA A 6 -0.85 -3.97 -8.98
CA ALA A 6 -0.10 -5.05 -8.35
C ALA A 6 0.66 -4.54 -7.10
N GLY A 7 0.55 -5.29 -6.01
CA GLY A 7 1.22 -4.97 -4.74
C GLY A 7 0.78 -3.65 -4.10
N ASN A 8 -0.39 -3.11 -4.47
CA ASN A 8 -0.92 -1.84 -3.97
C ASN A 8 0.14 -0.72 -3.95
N ALA A 9 1.02 -0.73 -4.96
CA ALA A 9 2.13 0.19 -5.08
C ALA A 9 1.63 1.63 -5.26
N VAL A 10 2.05 2.50 -4.34
CA VAL A 10 1.76 3.93 -4.43
C VAL A 10 2.72 4.54 -5.45
N ASN A 11 2.19 5.24 -6.44
CA ASN A 11 2.94 5.98 -7.46
C ASN A 11 2.20 7.27 -7.82
N GLU A 12 2.82 8.15 -8.60
CA GLU A 12 2.29 9.48 -8.93
C GLU A 12 0.87 9.45 -9.53
N MET A 13 0.59 8.53 -10.45
CA MET A 13 -0.74 8.40 -11.05
C MET A 13 -1.78 7.92 -10.02
N PHE A 14 -1.36 7.11 -9.06
CA PHE A 14 -2.19 6.65 -7.96
C PHE A 14 -2.50 7.79 -6.99
N VAL A 15 -1.49 8.58 -6.61
CA VAL A 15 -1.63 9.77 -5.76
C VAL A 15 -2.59 10.78 -6.40
N GLY A 16 -2.37 11.16 -7.66
CA GLY A 16 -3.25 12.12 -8.33
C GLY A 16 -4.71 11.64 -8.44
N SER A 17 -4.93 10.32 -8.57
CA SER A 17 -6.28 9.74 -8.53
C SER A 17 -6.92 9.80 -7.13
N LEU A 18 -6.13 9.68 -6.07
CA LEU A 18 -6.58 9.84 -4.69
C LEU A 18 -6.89 11.30 -4.37
N GLU A 19 -6.04 12.23 -4.78
CA GLU A 19 -6.28 13.68 -4.66
C GLU A 19 -7.56 14.08 -5.38
N TYR A 20 -7.80 13.56 -6.59
CA TYR A 20 -9.07 13.76 -7.28
C TYR A 20 -10.27 13.27 -6.46
N ALA A 21 -10.16 12.09 -5.84
CA ALA A 21 -11.23 11.56 -5.01
C ALA A 21 -11.50 12.44 -3.78
N VAL A 22 -10.45 13.01 -3.18
CA VAL A 22 -10.57 13.93 -2.04
C VAL A 22 -11.19 15.25 -2.49
N GLU A 23 -10.60 15.93 -3.48
CA GLU A 23 -11.00 17.29 -3.89
C GLU A 23 -12.32 17.34 -4.66
N HIS A 24 -12.63 16.33 -5.49
CA HIS A 24 -13.79 16.38 -6.38
C HIS A 24 -14.92 15.43 -5.98
N LEU A 25 -14.61 14.35 -5.26
CA LEU A 25 -15.62 13.40 -4.80
C LEU A 25 -15.90 13.52 -3.29
N ASN A 26 -15.17 14.39 -2.58
CA ASN A 26 -15.34 14.65 -1.15
C ASN A 26 -15.29 13.38 -0.30
N VAL A 27 -14.41 12.43 -0.66
CA VAL A 27 -14.21 11.23 0.16
C VAL A 27 -13.55 11.63 1.49
N ARG A 28 -14.01 11.03 2.58
CA ARG A 28 -13.47 11.28 3.93
C ARG A 28 -12.56 10.17 4.46
N LEU A 29 -12.39 9.10 3.68
CA LEU A 29 -11.61 7.94 4.07
C LEU A 29 -10.86 7.40 2.86
N LEU A 30 -9.54 7.32 3.01
CA LEU A 30 -8.66 6.56 2.13
C LEU A 30 -8.20 5.30 2.86
N MET A 31 -8.29 4.15 2.20
CA MET A 31 -7.83 2.87 2.74
C MET A 31 -6.89 2.20 1.76
N ILE A 32 -5.68 1.87 2.23
CA ILE A 32 -4.82 0.92 1.53
C ILE A 32 -5.16 -0.48 2.03
N LEU A 33 -5.69 -1.32 1.15
CA LEU A 33 -6.07 -2.70 1.46
C LEU A 33 -5.07 -3.68 0.85
N GLY A 34 -4.15 -4.19 1.68
CA GLY A 34 -3.31 -5.34 1.33
C GLY A 34 -4.05 -6.65 1.50
N HIS A 35 -3.44 -7.76 1.09
CA HIS A 35 -4.06 -9.08 1.25
C HIS A 35 -3.03 -10.20 1.45
N SER A 36 -3.50 -11.33 2.00
CA SER A 36 -2.69 -12.53 2.17
C SER A 36 -2.24 -13.10 0.83
N GLN A 37 -1.06 -13.73 0.79
CA GLN A 37 -0.51 -14.41 -0.40
C GLN A 37 -0.38 -13.47 -1.62
N CYS A 38 0.04 -12.22 -1.40
CA CYS A 38 0.23 -11.26 -2.48
C CYS A 38 1.36 -11.69 -3.43
N GLY A 39 1.03 -12.00 -4.68
CA GLY A 39 2.01 -12.49 -5.66
C GLY A 39 3.10 -11.49 -6.02
N ALA A 40 2.82 -10.18 -6.02
CA ALA A 40 3.83 -9.16 -6.28
C ALA A 40 4.85 -9.06 -5.13
N VAL A 41 4.37 -9.23 -3.89
CA VAL A 41 5.22 -9.26 -2.70
C VAL A 41 6.05 -10.54 -2.68
N ASP A 42 5.44 -11.70 -2.95
CA ASP A 42 6.15 -12.98 -3.03
C ASP A 42 7.25 -12.96 -4.11
N ALA A 43 6.94 -12.43 -5.31
CA ALA A 43 7.93 -12.25 -6.36
C ALA A 43 9.08 -11.32 -5.93
N THR A 44 8.78 -10.25 -5.21
CA THR A 44 9.78 -9.32 -4.67
C THR A 44 10.69 -10.00 -3.64
N ILE A 45 10.12 -10.82 -2.75
CA ILE A 45 10.86 -11.61 -1.74
C ILE A 45 11.80 -12.62 -2.41
N LYS A 46 11.30 -13.35 -3.42
CA LYS A 46 12.09 -14.34 -4.18
C LYS A 46 13.24 -13.69 -4.96
N GLY A 47 13.11 -12.40 -5.27
CA GLY A 47 14.12 -11.64 -5.98
C GLY A 47 14.29 -12.08 -7.43
N GLY A 48 15.51 -11.92 -7.96
CA GLY A 48 15.82 -12.14 -9.37
C GLY A 48 15.71 -10.86 -10.21
N GLN A 49 15.79 -11.02 -11.53
CA GLN A 49 15.74 -9.91 -12.47
C GLN A 49 14.39 -9.89 -13.20
N PRO A 50 13.42 -9.09 -12.72
CA PRO A 50 12.11 -9.02 -13.34
C PRO A 50 12.21 -8.44 -14.77
N PRO A 51 11.54 -9.01 -15.77
CA PRO A 51 11.58 -8.49 -17.13
C PRO A 51 10.74 -7.21 -17.27
N GLY A 52 11.13 -6.36 -18.20
CA GLY A 52 10.37 -5.18 -18.60
C GLY A 52 10.04 -4.24 -17.44
N LYS A 53 8.78 -3.79 -17.37
CA LYS A 53 8.32 -2.84 -16.34
C LYS A 53 7.99 -3.49 -14.99
N ILE A 54 8.04 -4.81 -14.85
CA ILE A 54 7.81 -5.48 -13.56
C ILE A 54 8.82 -5.03 -12.50
N GLY A 55 10.02 -4.62 -12.93
CA GLY A 55 11.03 -4.04 -12.04
C GLY A 55 10.55 -2.83 -11.23
N SER A 56 9.61 -2.02 -11.72
CA SER A 56 9.07 -0.90 -10.94
C SER A 56 8.21 -1.36 -9.76
N LEU A 57 7.56 -2.53 -9.88
CA LEU A 57 6.80 -3.12 -8.77
C LEU A 57 7.75 -3.61 -7.67
N VAL A 58 8.85 -4.25 -8.07
CA VAL A 58 9.89 -4.69 -7.13
C VAL A 58 10.50 -3.48 -6.41
N GLN A 59 10.81 -2.41 -7.13
CA GLN A 59 11.33 -1.17 -6.54
C GLN A 59 10.34 -0.53 -5.55
N ALA A 60 9.05 -0.55 -5.84
CA ALA A 60 8.03 0.00 -4.96
C ALA A 60 7.82 -0.84 -3.68
N ILE A 61 7.96 -2.16 -3.75
CA ILE A 61 7.70 -3.08 -2.62
C ILE A 61 8.95 -3.32 -1.77
N LYS A 62 10.15 -3.24 -2.37
CA LYS A 62 11.43 -3.50 -1.70
C LYS A 62 11.64 -2.73 -0.37
N PRO A 63 11.22 -1.46 -0.21
CA PRO A 63 11.31 -0.76 1.06
C PRO A 63 10.64 -1.50 2.24
N ALA A 64 9.54 -2.20 1.99
CA ALA A 64 8.87 -3.01 3.01
C ALA A 64 9.70 -4.22 3.44
N LEU A 65 10.43 -4.83 2.50
CA LEU A 65 11.37 -5.90 2.82
C LEU A 65 12.56 -5.37 3.64
N ASP A 66 13.10 -4.22 3.23
CA ASP A 66 14.30 -3.62 3.85
C ASP A 66 14.03 -3.12 5.28
N ARG A 67 12.79 -2.71 5.62
CA ARG A 67 12.41 -2.30 6.98
C ARG A 67 12.38 -3.46 7.98
N LEU A 68 12.20 -4.69 7.49
CA LEU A 68 12.00 -5.87 8.33
C LEU A 68 13.33 -6.61 8.57
N LYS A 69 13.61 -6.94 9.83
CA LYS A 69 14.93 -7.45 10.26
C LYS A 69 15.05 -8.97 10.33
N LYS A 70 13.93 -9.70 10.45
CA LYS A 70 13.92 -11.15 10.66
C LYS A 70 12.79 -11.79 9.88
N GLN A 71 13.13 -12.81 9.09
CA GLN A 71 12.15 -13.59 8.35
C GLN A 71 11.25 -14.40 9.29
N SER A 72 10.03 -14.69 8.83
CA SER A 72 9.06 -15.53 9.52
C SER A 72 8.51 -16.61 8.58
N PRO A 73 7.86 -17.68 9.10
CA PRO A 73 7.18 -18.65 8.24
C PRO A 73 6.06 -18.04 7.38
N ASP A 74 5.50 -16.90 7.80
CA ASP A 74 4.43 -16.17 7.10
C ASP A 74 4.97 -14.91 6.39
N TRP A 75 6.18 -15.01 5.83
CA TRP A 75 6.94 -13.84 5.42
C TRP A 75 6.24 -12.97 4.38
N VAL A 76 5.56 -13.59 3.41
CA VAL A 76 4.80 -12.87 2.38
C VAL A 76 3.74 -11.96 3.01
N ASN A 77 2.99 -12.45 4.00
CA ASN A 77 1.96 -11.65 4.65
C ASN A 77 2.55 -10.58 5.56
N VAL A 78 3.68 -10.86 6.23
CA VAL A 78 4.39 -9.87 7.05
C VAL A 78 4.87 -8.70 6.18
N VAL A 79 5.54 -9.00 5.05
CA VAL A 79 6.02 -7.98 4.11
C VAL A 79 4.83 -7.25 3.45
N ALA A 80 3.74 -7.95 3.12
CA ALA A 80 2.56 -7.31 2.54
C ALA A 80 1.90 -6.33 3.51
N LYS A 81 1.81 -6.66 4.81
CA LYS A 81 1.33 -5.73 5.84
C LYS A 81 2.25 -4.53 5.99
N GLU A 82 3.56 -4.74 5.96
CA GLU A 82 4.53 -3.64 6.03
C GLU A 82 4.44 -2.73 4.80
N ASN A 83 4.22 -3.30 3.61
CA ASN A 83 4.00 -2.54 2.37
C ASN A 83 2.74 -1.66 2.46
N VAL A 84 1.66 -2.14 3.08
CA VAL A 84 0.48 -1.31 3.38
C VAL A 84 0.83 -0.15 4.31
N LYS A 85 1.55 -0.41 5.41
CA LYS A 85 1.94 0.63 6.38
C LYS A 85 2.82 1.70 5.75
N ILE A 86 3.83 1.32 4.97
CA ILE A 86 4.67 2.26 4.22
C ILE A 86 3.83 3.09 3.24
N GLY A 87 2.87 2.46 2.56
CA GLY A 87 1.95 3.19 1.69
C GLY A 87 1.12 4.24 2.46
N VAL A 88 0.59 3.88 3.64
CA VAL A 88 -0.18 4.79 4.49
C VAL A 88 0.69 5.94 4.99
N GLU A 89 1.88 5.62 5.50
CA GLU A 89 2.87 6.62 5.94
C GLU A 89 3.21 7.59 4.80
N ARG A 90 3.45 7.06 3.60
CA ARG A 90 3.71 7.89 2.41
C ARG A 90 2.55 8.83 2.10
N LEU A 91 1.31 8.33 2.05
CA LEU A 91 0.15 9.16 1.71
C LEU A 91 -0.14 10.23 2.76
N ARG A 92 0.17 9.98 4.04
CA ARG A 92 0.05 10.96 5.13
C ARG A 92 1.10 12.09 5.03
N THR A 93 2.16 11.90 4.24
CA THR A 93 3.22 12.88 4.00
C THR A 93 3.35 13.22 2.51
N GLU A 94 2.28 13.07 1.74
CA GLU A 94 2.24 13.34 0.29
C GLU A 94 1.61 14.72 0.07
N ASP A 95 2.48 15.72 -0.06
CA ASP A 95 2.10 17.12 -0.23
C ASP A 95 1.62 17.44 -1.65
N PRO A 96 0.80 18.49 -1.84
CA PRO A 96 0.28 19.38 -0.78
C PRO A 96 -1.11 18.99 -0.27
N ILE A 97 -1.86 18.14 -0.98
CA ILE A 97 -3.29 17.93 -0.70
C ILE A 97 -3.49 16.90 0.41
N LEU A 98 -2.94 15.69 0.25
CA LEU A 98 -3.27 14.60 1.16
C LEU A 98 -2.77 14.86 2.58
N THR A 99 -1.54 15.37 2.73
CA THR A 99 -0.99 15.80 4.03
C THR A 99 -1.90 16.83 4.70
N ALA A 100 -2.23 17.93 4.01
CA ALA A 100 -3.02 19.01 4.58
C ALA A 100 -4.41 18.52 5.05
N ARG A 101 -5.11 17.79 4.19
CA ARG A 101 -6.45 17.25 4.51
C ARG A 101 -6.41 16.23 5.65
N TYR A 102 -5.34 15.46 5.75
CA TYR A 102 -5.16 14.51 6.84
C TYR A 102 -4.86 15.23 8.17
N GLU A 103 -3.97 16.22 8.18
CA GLU A 103 -3.61 17.00 9.38
C GLU A 103 -4.77 17.87 9.90
N GLU A 104 -5.62 18.38 8.99
CA GLU A 104 -6.85 19.11 9.34
C GLU A 104 -7.96 18.19 9.89
N GLY A 105 -7.83 16.87 9.71
CA GLY A 105 -8.84 15.88 10.11
C GLY A 105 -10.04 15.78 9.15
N ASP A 106 -9.93 16.36 7.96
CA ASP A 106 -10.94 16.30 6.89
C ASP A 106 -11.05 14.89 6.31
N ILE A 107 -9.92 14.19 6.20
CA ILE A 107 -9.84 12.80 5.76
C ILE A 107 -9.06 11.96 6.77
N ASP A 108 -9.37 10.67 6.82
CA ASP A 108 -8.52 9.67 7.47
C ASP A 108 -7.85 8.78 6.40
N ILE A 109 -6.63 8.33 6.69
CA ILE A 109 -5.82 7.48 5.80
C ILE A 109 -5.41 6.26 6.60
N ILE A 110 -6.01 5.11 6.30
CA ILE A 110 -5.86 3.88 7.08
C ILE A 110 -5.31 2.71 6.26
N GLY A 111 -4.74 1.74 6.96
CA GLY A 111 -4.28 0.49 6.38
C GLY A 111 -5.10 -0.69 6.86
N ALA A 112 -5.49 -1.56 5.94
CA ALA A 112 -6.19 -2.79 6.25
C ALA A 112 -5.56 -3.99 5.55
N PHE A 113 -5.83 -5.18 6.09
CA PHE A 113 -5.35 -6.44 5.54
C PHE A 113 -6.48 -7.44 5.38
N TYR A 114 -6.64 -7.94 4.15
CA TYR A 114 -7.62 -8.95 3.78
C TYR A 114 -7.01 -10.36 3.82
N ASP A 115 -7.53 -11.23 4.67
CA ASP A 115 -7.17 -12.64 4.70
C ASP A 115 -8.05 -13.44 3.72
N LEU A 116 -7.45 -13.94 2.63
CA LEU A 116 -8.16 -14.64 1.56
C LEU A 116 -8.83 -15.93 2.02
N LYS A 117 -8.26 -16.60 3.04
CA LYS A 117 -8.76 -17.89 3.52
C LYS A 117 -10.04 -17.73 4.34
N SER A 118 -10.06 -16.75 5.24
CA SER A 118 -11.18 -16.51 6.15
C SER A 118 -12.18 -15.47 5.63
N GLY A 119 -11.80 -14.67 4.64
CA GLY A 119 -12.60 -13.55 4.15
C GLY A 119 -12.60 -12.34 5.08
N LYS A 120 -11.81 -12.33 6.15
CA LYS A 120 -11.79 -11.25 7.14
C LYS A 120 -10.90 -10.09 6.69
N VAL A 121 -11.35 -8.87 6.97
CA VAL A 121 -10.56 -7.65 6.85
C VAL A 121 -10.28 -7.12 8.25
N GLY A 122 -9.01 -6.86 8.55
CA GLY A 122 -8.59 -6.26 9.81
C GLY A 122 -7.82 -4.96 9.57
N LEU A 123 -8.09 -3.95 10.41
CA LEU A 123 -7.29 -2.72 10.44
C LEU A 123 -5.89 -3.03 11.00
N ILE A 124 -4.87 -2.37 10.44
CA ILE A 124 -3.48 -2.58 10.82
C ILE A 124 -2.68 -1.28 11.07
N ILE A 125 -3.21 -0.12 10.67
CA ILE A 125 -2.68 1.24 10.95
C ILE A 125 -3.74 2.30 10.63
#